data_AF-A0A4P7STB5-F1
#
_entry.id   AF-A0A4P7STB5-F1
#
_cell.length_a   1.000
_cell.length_b   1.000
_cell.length_c   1.000
_cell.angle_alpha   90.00
_cell.angle_beta   90.00
_cell.angle_gamma   90.00
#
_symmetry.space_group_name_H-M   'P 1'
#
loop_
_entity.id
_entity.type
_entity.pdbx_description
1 polymer ?
#
loop_
_entity_poly.entity_id
_entity_poly.type
_entity_poly.pdbx_seq_one_letter_code
_entity_poly.pdbx_strand_id
1 'polypeptide(L)'
;MAASVRARSMAQRRVGAGTSRGMAAQPTLDRALSSLRESSYAERLSGAPGLAAAERALQETVLWQLRVLAGWLPASGTALARAAAGIFEIENIMALARQLAGGAKAPEPYQLGALATAWPRVRSAGSSEELGAILRATAWGDAGAAGVGPLRDALTVAWARRLAAAAAPARPWCGAVCVLTAARILTVDGVTPAPPVVHLLEPVIGRSWEAASSIAAFSSALPPSLRTVLLGIASPQELWRAEARACAAVEKDGFRLLRGSLPGPDVVLGAIAVLSIDAWRVRAALAAAAAGAGSSEVLDEAA
;
A
#
# COMPACT_ATOMS: atom_id res chain seq x y z
N MET A 1 23.33 -6.88 -12.72
CA MET A 1 22.18 -7.45 -13.48
C MET A 1 21.35 -6.33 -14.08
N ALA A 2 20.75 -6.55 -15.27
CA ALA A 2 19.94 -5.54 -15.98
C ALA A 2 18.78 -4.99 -15.14
N ALA A 3 18.11 -5.85 -14.35
CA ALA A 3 17.05 -5.43 -13.43
C ALA A 3 17.49 -4.33 -12.46
N SER A 4 18.69 -4.45 -11.88
CA SER A 4 19.22 -3.48 -10.91
C SER A 4 19.55 -2.12 -11.55
N VAL A 5 20.02 -2.11 -12.80
CA VAL A 5 20.28 -0.86 -13.54
C VAL A 5 18.95 -0.16 -13.86
N ARG A 6 17.95 -0.92 -14.33
CA ARG A 6 16.62 -0.39 -14.61
C ARG A 6 15.92 0.13 -13.34
N ALA A 7 16.02 -0.62 -12.25
CA ALA A 7 15.51 -0.25 -10.93
C ALA A 7 16.05 1.11 -10.47
N ARG A 8 17.37 1.31 -10.55
CA ARG A 8 18.01 2.59 -10.18
C ARG A 8 17.59 3.73 -11.13
N SER A 9 17.58 3.48 -12.44
CA SER A 9 17.15 4.47 -13.43
C SER A 9 15.69 4.92 -13.23
N MET A 10 14.79 4.00 -12.88
CA MET A 10 13.40 4.32 -12.56
C MET A 10 13.31 5.13 -11.26
N ALA A 11 14.01 4.73 -10.21
CA ALA A 11 14.02 5.44 -8.94
C ALA A 11 14.58 6.87 -9.06
N GLN A 12 15.50 7.13 -10.00
CA GLN A 12 16.03 8.47 -10.27
C GLN A 12 15.02 9.43 -10.92
N ARG A 13 13.99 8.91 -11.59
CA ARG A 13 12.97 9.70 -12.31
C ARG A 13 11.72 10.01 -11.46
N ARG A 14 11.77 9.66 -10.17
CA ARG A 14 10.73 9.95 -9.18
C ARG A 14 10.54 11.45 -9.02
N VAL A 15 9.38 11.86 -8.53
CA VAL A 15 9.04 13.27 -8.28
C VAL A 15 9.76 13.81 -7.04
N GLY A 16 9.78 13.01 -5.97
CA GLY A 16 10.47 13.30 -4.72
C GLY A 16 9.80 14.34 -3.82
N ALA A 17 10.27 14.42 -2.57
CA ALA A 17 9.61 15.17 -1.51
C ALA A 17 9.57 16.69 -1.71
N GLY A 18 10.59 17.28 -2.31
CA GLY A 18 10.62 18.73 -2.60
C GLY A 18 9.51 19.12 -3.57
N THR A 19 9.45 18.42 -4.71
CA THR A 19 8.43 18.67 -5.73
C THR A 19 7.02 18.38 -5.21
N SER A 20 6.82 17.29 -4.46
CA SER A 20 5.51 17.01 -3.84
C SER A 20 5.04 18.10 -2.88
N ARG A 21 5.94 18.70 -2.08
CA ARG A 21 5.58 19.85 -1.22
C ARG A 21 5.22 21.08 -2.06
N GLY A 22 5.99 21.38 -3.10
CA GLY A 22 5.67 22.47 -4.03
C GLY A 22 4.34 22.28 -4.76
N MET A 23 3.95 21.03 -5.02
CA MET A 23 2.64 20.69 -5.58
C MET A 23 1.51 20.87 -4.56
N ALA A 24 1.69 20.44 -3.31
CA ALA A 24 0.69 20.60 -2.26
C ALA A 24 0.34 22.07 -1.97
N ALA A 25 1.31 22.97 -2.18
CA ALA A 25 1.13 24.41 -2.07
C ALA A 25 0.42 25.07 -3.27
N GLN A 26 0.10 24.31 -4.33
CA GLN A 26 -0.63 24.87 -5.47
C GLN A 26 -2.09 25.15 -5.10
N PRO A 27 -2.67 26.26 -5.61
CA PRO A 27 -4.02 26.69 -5.25
C PRO A 27 -5.12 25.82 -5.88
N THR A 28 -4.78 25.03 -6.90
CA THR A 28 -5.74 24.16 -7.59
C THR A 28 -5.10 22.83 -8.00
N LEU A 29 -5.94 21.81 -8.15
CA LEU A 29 -5.54 20.51 -8.67
C LEU A 29 -4.88 20.61 -10.05
N ASP A 30 -5.43 21.42 -10.97
CA ASP A 30 -4.88 21.56 -12.34
C ASP A 30 -3.47 22.13 -12.36
N ARG A 31 -3.15 23.05 -11.44
CA ARG A 31 -1.81 23.61 -11.27
C ARG A 31 -0.86 22.55 -10.73
N ALA A 32 -1.28 21.77 -9.74
CA ALA A 32 -0.49 20.65 -9.21
C ALA A 32 -0.23 19.58 -10.29
N LEU A 33 -1.24 19.22 -11.09
CA LEU A 33 -1.09 18.28 -12.21
C LEU A 33 -0.14 18.81 -13.29
N SER A 34 -0.13 20.11 -13.54
CA SER A 34 0.79 20.73 -14.51
C SER A 34 2.26 20.60 -14.10
N SER A 35 2.57 20.51 -12.80
CA SER A 35 3.92 20.24 -12.30
C SER A 35 4.42 18.83 -12.61
N LEU A 36 3.54 17.90 -12.97
CA LEU A 36 3.89 16.50 -13.27
C LEU A 36 4.17 16.23 -14.76
N ARG A 37 4.09 17.24 -15.63
CA ARG A 37 4.23 17.07 -17.10
C ARG A 37 5.57 16.50 -17.56
N GLU A 38 6.64 16.71 -16.79
CA GLU A 38 7.98 16.18 -17.09
C GLU A 38 8.33 14.94 -16.25
N SER A 39 7.39 14.45 -15.43
CA SER A 39 7.59 13.32 -14.55
C SER A 39 7.29 11.97 -15.22
N SER A 40 7.64 10.87 -14.54
CA SER A 40 7.25 9.52 -14.97
C SER A 40 5.74 9.28 -15.01
N TYR A 41 4.93 10.18 -14.45
CA TYR A 41 3.47 10.06 -14.40
C TYR A 41 2.76 10.76 -15.58
N ALA A 42 3.47 11.59 -16.35
CA ALA A 42 2.88 12.50 -17.33
C ALA A 42 1.97 11.80 -18.35
N GLU A 43 2.44 10.68 -18.93
CA GLU A 43 1.72 9.95 -19.97
C GLU A 43 0.32 9.51 -19.52
N ARG A 44 0.20 8.93 -18.32
CA ARG A 44 -1.08 8.40 -17.80
C ARG A 44 -1.95 9.47 -17.16
N LEU A 45 -1.35 10.55 -16.69
CA LEU A 45 -2.09 11.70 -16.16
C LEU A 45 -2.70 12.56 -17.27
N SER A 46 -2.16 12.49 -18.48
CA SER A 46 -2.68 13.22 -19.64
C SER A 46 -4.15 12.86 -19.88
N GLY A 47 -5.04 13.81 -19.60
CA GLY A 47 -6.48 13.63 -19.80
C GLY A 47 -7.22 12.98 -18.63
N ALA A 48 -6.60 12.79 -17.46
CA ALA A 48 -7.28 12.30 -16.27
C ALA A 48 -8.18 13.41 -15.66
N PRO A 49 -9.52 13.27 -15.64
CA PRO A 49 -10.39 14.30 -15.10
C PRO A 49 -10.50 14.22 -13.57
N GLY A 50 -10.04 15.26 -12.89
CA GLY A 50 -10.18 15.41 -11.43
C GLY A 50 -9.31 14.46 -10.60
N LEU A 51 -9.48 14.53 -9.28
CA LEU A 51 -8.58 13.87 -8.32
C LEU A 51 -8.61 12.35 -8.45
N ALA A 52 -9.80 11.74 -8.46
CA ALA A 52 -9.94 10.28 -8.49
C ALA A 52 -9.29 9.65 -9.74
N ALA A 53 -9.45 10.27 -10.90
CA ALA A 53 -8.81 9.79 -12.13
C ALA A 53 -7.29 9.97 -12.09
N ALA A 54 -6.81 11.10 -11.53
CA ALA A 54 -5.38 11.32 -11.34
C ALA A 54 -4.76 10.28 -10.40
N GLU A 55 -5.40 9.99 -9.27
CA GLU A 55 -4.96 8.95 -8.33
C GLU A 55 -4.89 7.58 -9.00
N ARG A 56 -5.91 7.23 -9.79
CA ARG A 56 -5.93 6.00 -10.58
C ARG A 56 -4.75 5.92 -11.56
N ALA A 57 -4.49 7.00 -12.30
CA ALA A 57 -3.37 7.08 -13.24
C ALA A 57 -2.00 6.96 -12.57
N LEU A 58 -1.81 7.51 -11.37
CA LEU A 58 -0.61 7.30 -10.57
C LEU A 58 -0.41 5.82 -10.24
N GLN A 59 -1.47 5.15 -9.77
CA GLN A 59 -1.44 3.73 -9.45
C GLN A 59 -1.15 2.86 -10.68
N GLU A 60 -1.75 3.17 -11.83
CA GLU A 60 -1.47 2.48 -13.10
C GLU A 60 -0.03 2.67 -13.58
N THR A 61 0.56 3.83 -13.32
CA THR A 61 1.98 4.09 -13.59
C THR A 61 2.87 3.19 -12.74
N VAL A 62 2.60 3.11 -11.43
CA VAL A 62 3.35 2.23 -10.52
C VAL A 62 3.20 0.77 -10.95
N LEU A 63 1.98 0.30 -11.24
CA LEU A 63 1.76 -1.07 -11.71
C LEU A 63 2.51 -1.35 -13.03
N TRP A 64 2.56 -0.41 -13.96
CA TRP A 64 3.39 -0.55 -15.16
C TRP A 64 4.88 -0.67 -14.82
N GLN A 65 5.40 0.18 -13.94
CA GLN A 65 6.81 0.10 -13.50
C GLN A 65 7.10 -1.26 -12.84
N LEU A 66 6.20 -1.78 -12.00
CA LEU A 66 6.32 -3.11 -11.39
C LEU A 66 6.37 -4.22 -12.46
N ARG A 67 5.49 -4.17 -13.47
CA ARG A 67 5.50 -5.13 -14.59
C ARG A 67 6.80 -5.08 -15.37
N VAL A 68 7.32 -3.88 -15.63
CA VAL A 68 8.63 -3.72 -16.27
C VAL A 68 9.70 -4.35 -15.40
N LEU A 69 9.81 -4.02 -14.12
CA LEU A 69 10.81 -4.59 -13.22
C LEU A 69 10.71 -6.13 -13.14
N ALA A 70 9.50 -6.67 -13.08
CA ALA A 70 9.25 -8.10 -13.05
C ALA A 70 9.75 -8.81 -14.32
N GLY A 71 9.63 -8.18 -15.49
CA GLY A 71 10.14 -8.74 -16.75
C GLY A 71 11.66 -8.93 -16.80
N TRP A 72 12.41 -8.31 -15.89
CA TRP A 72 13.87 -8.42 -15.80
C TRP A 72 14.33 -9.23 -14.58
N LEU A 73 13.43 -9.65 -13.70
CA LEU A 73 13.79 -10.44 -12.53
C LEU A 73 14.08 -11.89 -12.94
N PRO A 74 15.06 -12.56 -12.29
CA PRO A 74 15.18 -14.01 -12.40
C PRO A 74 13.95 -14.69 -11.80
N ALA A 75 13.74 -15.98 -12.11
CA ALA A 75 12.58 -16.74 -11.62
C ALA A 75 12.39 -16.65 -10.09
N SER A 76 13.48 -16.63 -9.33
CA SER A 76 13.47 -16.46 -7.86
C SER A 76 12.90 -15.12 -7.38
N GLY A 77 12.91 -14.08 -8.21
CA GLY A 77 12.32 -12.76 -7.93
C GLY A 77 10.82 -12.67 -8.21
N THR A 78 10.21 -13.69 -8.84
CA THR A 78 8.78 -13.66 -9.22
C THR A 78 7.87 -13.54 -8.00
N ALA A 79 8.20 -14.23 -6.90
CA ALA A 79 7.42 -14.18 -5.66
C ALA A 79 7.36 -12.76 -5.09
N LEU A 80 8.50 -12.04 -5.09
CA LEU A 80 8.58 -10.64 -4.68
C LEU A 80 7.69 -9.74 -5.55
N ALA A 81 7.81 -9.83 -6.88
CA ALA A 81 7.02 -8.99 -7.78
C ALA A 81 5.51 -9.22 -7.62
N ARG A 82 5.08 -10.48 -7.49
CA ARG A 82 3.67 -10.84 -7.24
C ARG A 82 3.19 -10.35 -5.87
N ALA A 83 4.01 -10.48 -4.83
CA ALA A 83 3.66 -9.98 -3.51
C ALA A 83 3.51 -8.46 -3.51
N ALA A 84 4.45 -7.72 -4.13
CA ALA A 84 4.39 -6.27 -4.27
C ALA A 84 3.14 -5.82 -5.06
N ALA A 85 2.80 -6.52 -6.15
CA ALA A 85 1.63 -6.21 -6.95
C ALA A 85 0.29 -6.54 -6.25
N GLY A 86 0.33 -7.24 -5.11
CA GLY A 86 -0.86 -7.65 -4.36
C GLY A 86 -1.79 -6.48 -4.00
N ILE A 87 -1.27 -5.27 -3.76
CA ILE A 87 -2.11 -4.10 -3.45
C ILE A 87 -3.08 -3.73 -4.59
N PHE A 88 -2.68 -3.92 -5.85
CA PHE A 88 -3.56 -3.68 -7.00
C PHE A 88 -4.61 -4.78 -7.15
N GLU A 89 -4.25 -6.01 -6.80
CA GLU A 89 -5.19 -7.12 -6.76
C GLU A 89 -6.21 -6.93 -5.61
N ILE A 90 -5.80 -6.39 -4.45
CA ILE A 90 -6.73 -5.97 -3.38
C ILE A 90 -7.74 -4.96 -3.92
N GLU A 91 -7.30 -3.90 -4.61
CA GLU A 91 -8.24 -2.90 -5.13
C GLU A 91 -9.23 -3.48 -6.15
N ASN A 92 -8.79 -4.43 -6.98
CA ASN A 92 -9.70 -5.17 -7.87
C ASN A 92 -10.73 -6.00 -7.08
N ILE A 93 -10.28 -6.73 -6.06
CA ILE A 93 -11.15 -7.54 -5.19
C ILE A 93 -12.15 -6.64 -4.45
N MET A 94 -11.69 -5.51 -3.92
CA MET A 94 -12.53 -4.56 -3.19
C MET A 94 -13.56 -3.87 -4.08
N ALA A 95 -13.20 -3.54 -5.33
CA ALA A 95 -14.14 -3.03 -6.32
C ALA A 95 -15.25 -4.04 -6.62
N LEU A 96 -14.87 -5.31 -6.85
CA LEU A 96 -15.82 -6.40 -7.06
C LEU A 96 -16.72 -6.63 -5.84
N ALA A 97 -16.15 -6.68 -4.64
CA ALA A 97 -16.90 -6.90 -3.40
C ALA A 97 -17.96 -5.81 -3.16
N ARG A 98 -17.64 -4.54 -3.44
CA ARG A 98 -18.62 -3.44 -3.35
C ARG A 98 -19.74 -3.59 -4.37
N GLN A 99 -19.43 -4.00 -5.60
CA GLN A 99 -20.44 -4.25 -6.62
C GLN A 99 -21.36 -5.42 -6.22
N LEU A 100 -20.79 -6.53 -5.72
CA LEU A 100 -21.55 -7.70 -5.25
C LEU A 100 -22.44 -7.37 -4.03
N ALA A 101 -22.05 -6.39 -3.21
CA ALA A 101 -22.86 -5.87 -2.13
C ALA A 101 -23.97 -4.89 -2.59
N GLY A 102 -24.23 -4.78 -3.90
CA GLY A 102 -25.24 -3.88 -4.48
C GLY A 102 -24.77 -2.45 -4.72
N GLY A 103 -23.47 -2.19 -4.61
CA GLY A 103 -22.87 -0.89 -4.92
C GLY A 103 -22.80 -0.60 -6.42
N ALA A 104 -22.25 0.57 -6.76
CA ALA A 104 -22.02 0.96 -8.15
C ALA A 104 -21.15 -0.05 -8.90
N LYS A 105 -21.27 -0.06 -10.23
CA LYS A 105 -20.43 -0.87 -11.11
C LYS A 105 -18.95 -0.64 -10.79
N ALA A 106 -18.21 -1.72 -10.61
CA ALA A 106 -16.78 -1.68 -10.38
C ALA A 106 -16.09 -0.94 -11.54
N PRO A 107 -15.10 -0.06 -11.25
CA PRO A 107 -14.24 0.48 -12.29
C PRO A 107 -13.49 -0.65 -13.01
N GLU A 108 -12.90 -0.31 -14.16
CA GLU A 108 -12.05 -1.27 -14.89
C GLU A 108 -10.91 -1.77 -13.98
N PRO A 109 -10.73 -3.10 -13.83
CA PRO A 109 -9.70 -3.63 -12.96
C PRO A 109 -8.30 -3.24 -13.40
N TYR A 110 -7.41 -3.06 -12.43
CA TYR A 110 -5.98 -2.96 -12.69
C TYR A 110 -5.49 -4.20 -13.45
N GLN A 111 -4.84 -3.98 -14.59
CA GLN A 111 -4.36 -5.04 -15.48
C GLN A 111 -3.00 -5.59 -14.99
N LEU A 112 -3.04 -6.53 -14.04
CA LEU A 112 -1.84 -7.12 -13.43
C LEU A 112 -0.99 -7.96 -14.39
N GLY A 113 -1.60 -8.55 -15.43
CA GLY A 113 -0.91 -9.49 -16.34
C GLY A 113 -0.34 -10.69 -15.59
N ALA A 114 0.92 -11.05 -15.85
CA ALA A 114 1.61 -12.18 -15.21
C ALA A 114 1.84 -12.01 -13.69
N LEU A 115 1.58 -10.82 -13.14
CA LEU A 115 1.64 -10.54 -11.70
C LEU A 115 0.37 -10.92 -10.95
N ALA A 116 -0.73 -11.22 -11.66
CA ALA A 116 -1.97 -11.64 -11.02
C ALA A 116 -1.77 -12.99 -10.30
N THR A 117 -2.33 -13.12 -9.10
CA THR A 117 -2.25 -14.36 -8.32
C THR A 117 -3.59 -15.04 -8.10
N ALA A 118 -4.65 -14.26 -7.98
CA ALA A 118 -6.01 -14.76 -7.78
C ALA A 118 -7.03 -14.11 -8.72
N TRP A 119 -6.75 -12.90 -9.24
CA TRP A 119 -7.70 -12.09 -9.97
C TRP A 119 -8.41 -12.81 -11.14
N PRO A 120 -7.74 -13.63 -11.99
CA PRO A 120 -8.42 -14.31 -13.09
C PRO A 120 -9.54 -15.26 -12.63
N ARG A 121 -9.43 -15.83 -11.43
CA ARG A 121 -10.46 -16.67 -10.79
C ARG A 121 -11.44 -15.82 -10.00
N VAL A 122 -10.95 -14.87 -9.19
CA VAL A 122 -11.80 -14.06 -8.32
C VAL A 122 -12.82 -13.23 -9.11
N ARG A 123 -12.45 -12.72 -10.30
CA ARG A 123 -13.35 -11.91 -11.13
C ARG A 123 -14.61 -12.64 -11.61
N SER A 124 -14.69 -13.97 -11.50
CA SER A 124 -15.88 -14.74 -11.89
C SER A 124 -16.90 -14.91 -10.76
N ALA A 125 -16.59 -14.45 -9.54
CA ALA A 125 -17.52 -14.56 -8.42
C ALA A 125 -18.83 -13.81 -8.70
N GLY A 126 -19.96 -14.51 -8.57
CA GLY A 126 -21.31 -13.98 -8.72
C GLY A 126 -21.95 -13.51 -7.41
N SER A 127 -21.38 -13.86 -6.24
CA SER A 127 -21.86 -13.42 -4.93
C SER A 127 -20.72 -13.22 -3.92
N SER A 128 -21.01 -12.56 -2.80
CA SER A 128 -20.05 -12.35 -1.70
C SER A 128 -19.60 -13.67 -1.05
N GLU A 129 -20.50 -14.65 -0.96
CA GLU A 129 -20.19 -16.00 -0.46
C GLU A 129 -19.25 -16.74 -1.41
N GLU A 130 -19.53 -16.67 -2.72
CA GLU A 130 -18.68 -17.27 -3.75
C GLU A 130 -17.29 -16.59 -3.77
N LEU A 131 -17.25 -15.27 -3.64
CA LEU A 131 -15.99 -14.51 -3.51
C LEU A 131 -15.17 -15.04 -2.33
N GLY A 132 -15.78 -15.18 -1.16
CA GLY A 132 -15.11 -15.72 0.03
C GLY A 132 -14.61 -17.15 -0.17
N ALA A 133 -15.39 -18.00 -0.84
CA ALA A 133 -15.00 -19.37 -1.16
C ALA A 133 -13.80 -19.43 -2.13
N ILE A 134 -13.79 -18.60 -3.17
CA ILE A 134 -12.67 -18.53 -4.12
C ILE A 134 -11.41 -18.01 -3.42
N LEU A 135 -11.52 -16.96 -2.59
CA LEU A 135 -10.35 -16.40 -1.88
C LEU A 135 -9.68 -17.45 -0.98
N ARG A 136 -10.47 -18.24 -0.24
CA ARG A 136 -9.97 -19.35 0.60
C ARG A 136 -9.11 -20.35 -0.16
N ALA A 137 -9.39 -20.58 -1.44
CA ALA A 137 -8.65 -21.50 -2.31
C ALA A 137 -7.45 -20.84 -3.03
N THR A 138 -7.11 -19.59 -2.69
CA THR A 138 -6.00 -18.84 -3.30
C THR A 138 -4.94 -18.47 -2.27
N ALA A 139 -3.86 -17.83 -2.72
CA ALA A 139 -2.81 -17.31 -1.84
C ALA A 139 -3.30 -16.19 -0.88
N TRP A 140 -4.52 -15.66 -1.06
CA TRP A 140 -5.14 -14.74 -0.11
C TRP A 140 -5.65 -15.44 1.15
N GLY A 141 -5.97 -16.73 1.07
CA GLY A 141 -6.50 -17.52 2.17
C GLY A 141 -7.89 -17.07 2.61
N ASP A 142 -8.25 -17.41 3.85
CA ASP A 142 -9.53 -17.00 4.42
C ASP A 142 -9.50 -15.52 4.80
N ALA A 143 -10.15 -14.69 3.97
CA ALA A 143 -10.33 -13.26 4.22
C ALA A 143 -11.72 -12.92 4.78
N GLY A 144 -12.54 -13.95 5.05
CA GLY A 144 -13.94 -13.80 5.46
C GLY A 144 -14.87 -13.39 4.32
N ALA A 145 -16.17 -13.67 4.48
CA ALA A 145 -17.24 -13.18 3.60
C ALA A 145 -17.98 -11.96 4.17
N ALA A 146 -17.63 -11.55 5.40
CA ALA A 146 -18.37 -10.55 6.16
C ALA A 146 -17.96 -9.12 5.79
N GLY A 147 -18.68 -8.52 4.83
CA GLY A 147 -18.65 -7.08 4.56
C GLY A 147 -17.34 -6.53 3.98
N VAL A 148 -17.43 -5.32 3.44
CA VAL A 148 -16.32 -4.68 2.70
C VAL A 148 -15.17 -4.26 3.63
N GLY A 149 -15.46 -3.81 4.85
CA GLY A 149 -14.45 -3.38 5.83
C GLY A 149 -13.54 -4.52 6.28
N PRO A 150 -14.08 -5.56 6.96
CA PRO A 150 -13.28 -6.69 7.43
C PRO A 150 -12.52 -7.43 6.31
N LEU A 151 -13.11 -7.52 5.11
CA LEU A 151 -12.43 -8.07 3.94
C LEU A 151 -11.17 -7.27 3.58
N ARG A 152 -11.23 -5.94 3.56
CA ARG A 152 -10.07 -5.08 3.26
C ARG A 152 -8.96 -5.27 4.29
N ASP A 153 -9.31 -5.36 5.57
CA ASP A 153 -8.35 -5.59 6.64
C ASP A 153 -7.66 -6.94 6.51
N ALA A 154 -8.43 -8.01 6.30
CA ALA A 154 -7.88 -9.34 6.14
C ALA A 154 -6.96 -9.42 4.92
N LEU A 155 -7.37 -8.87 3.77
CA LEU A 155 -6.54 -8.81 2.57
C LEU A 155 -5.26 -7.98 2.80
N THR A 156 -5.34 -6.87 3.52
CA THR A 156 -4.18 -6.02 3.82
C THR A 156 -3.14 -6.77 4.68
N VAL A 157 -3.59 -7.47 5.73
CA VAL A 157 -2.71 -8.27 6.60
C VAL A 157 -2.14 -9.47 5.83
N ALA A 158 -2.96 -10.16 5.02
CA ALA A 158 -2.51 -11.26 4.18
C ALA A 158 -1.44 -10.81 3.16
N TRP A 159 -1.63 -9.65 2.53
CA TRP A 159 -0.63 -9.04 1.64
C TRP A 159 0.67 -8.72 2.38
N ALA A 160 0.59 -8.04 3.52
CA ALA A 160 1.76 -7.69 4.33
C ALA A 160 2.57 -8.95 4.70
N ARG A 161 1.91 -10.03 5.12
CA ARG A 161 2.56 -11.31 5.43
C ARG A 161 3.23 -11.95 4.20
N ARG A 162 2.56 -11.93 3.04
CA ARG A 162 3.14 -12.44 1.78
C ARG A 162 4.38 -11.66 1.36
N LEU A 163 4.36 -10.33 1.51
CA LEU A 163 5.52 -9.49 1.19
C LEU A 163 6.69 -9.76 2.15
N ALA A 164 6.42 -9.86 3.45
CA ALA A 164 7.42 -10.21 4.47
C ALA A 164 8.03 -11.61 4.28
N ALA A 165 7.25 -12.56 3.74
CA ALA A 165 7.73 -13.90 3.39
C ALA A 165 8.58 -13.89 2.12
N ALA A 166 8.23 -13.07 1.12
CA ALA A 166 8.97 -12.96 -0.13
C ALA A 166 10.28 -12.16 -0.01
N ALA A 167 10.36 -11.25 0.97
CA ALA A 167 11.53 -10.40 1.18
C ALA A 167 11.75 -10.10 2.67
N ALA A 168 12.83 -10.66 3.22
CA ALA A 168 13.21 -10.41 4.62
C ALA A 168 13.40 -8.91 4.95
N PRO A 169 13.99 -8.07 4.08
CA PRO A 169 14.11 -6.63 4.37
C PRO A 169 12.78 -5.88 4.51
N ALA A 170 11.66 -6.43 3.99
CA ALA A 170 10.35 -5.81 4.11
C ALA A 170 9.62 -6.10 5.43
N ARG A 171 10.13 -7.04 6.24
CA ARG A 171 9.47 -7.48 7.50
C ARG A 171 9.12 -6.33 8.45
N PRO A 172 10.01 -5.35 8.72
CA PRO A 172 9.66 -4.22 9.60
C PRO A 172 8.49 -3.40 9.06
N TRP A 173 8.44 -3.18 7.74
CA TRP A 173 7.37 -2.42 7.08
C TRP A 173 6.04 -3.14 7.19
N CYS A 174 6.03 -4.45 6.92
CA CYS A 174 4.86 -5.29 7.04
C CYS A 174 4.36 -5.41 8.49
N GLY A 175 5.28 -5.43 9.46
CA GLY A 175 4.94 -5.35 10.88
C GLY A 175 4.22 -4.05 11.23
N ALA A 176 4.70 -2.91 10.72
CA ALA A 176 4.03 -1.62 10.89
C ALA A 176 2.62 -1.60 10.28
N VAL A 177 2.43 -2.19 9.09
CA VAL A 177 1.10 -2.35 8.48
C VAL A 177 0.17 -3.14 9.42
N CYS A 178 0.59 -4.29 9.93
CA CYS A 178 -0.21 -5.09 10.86
C CYS A 178 -0.60 -4.31 12.13
N VAL A 179 0.36 -3.58 12.72
CA VAL A 179 0.13 -2.76 13.91
C VAL A 179 -0.88 -1.65 13.64
N LEU A 180 -0.70 -0.90 12.54
CA LEU A 180 -1.58 0.21 12.19
C LEU A 180 -3.00 -0.26 11.83
N THR A 181 -3.13 -1.39 11.12
CA THR A 181 -4.44 -2.01 10.84
C THR A 181 -5.15 -2.37 12.14
N ALA A 182 -4.49 -3.06 13.06
CA ALA A 182 -5.08 -3.46 14.34
C ALA A 182 -5.43 -2.27 15.23
N ALA A 183 -4.55 -1.26 15.32
CA ALA A 183 -4.78 -0.03 16.07
C ALA A 183 -6.00 0.73 15.52
N ARG A 184 -6.11 0.85 14.19
CA ARG A 184 -7.26 1.51 13.53
C ARG A 184 -8.57 0.79 13.84
N ILE A 185 -8.62 -0.54 13.69
CA ILE A 185 -9.83 -1.33 13.96
C ILE A 185 -10.33 -1.12 15.39
N LEU A 186 -9.43 -1.19 16.38
CA LEU A 186 -9.85 -1.08 17.78
C LEU A 186 -10.17 0.35 18.21
N THR A 187 -9.37 1.31 17.77
CA THR A 187 -9.36 2.64 18.40
C THR A 187 -9.97 3.75 17.55
N VAL A 188 -10.09 3.53 16.24
CA VAL A 188 -10.74 4.46 15.30
C VAL A 188 -12.11 3.95 14.93
N ASP A 189 -12.19 2.70 14.44
CA ASP A 189 -13.48 2.11 14.07
C ASP A 189 -14.29 1.72 15.31
N GLY A 190 -13.61 1.39 16.42
CA GLY A 190 -14.27 1.00 17.67
C GLY A 190 -15.02 -0.33 17.57
N VAL A 191 -14.60 -1.22 16.68
CA VAL A 191 -15.28 -2.49 16.40
C VAL A 191 -14.46 -3.70 16.83
N THR A 192 -15.15 -4.79 17.17
CA THR A 192 -14.51 -6.09 17.40
C THR A 192 -13.88 -6.59 16.10
N PRO A 193 -12.57 -6.92 16.08
CA PRO A 193 -11.91 -7.44 14.89
C PRO A 193 -12.55 -8.75 14.41
N ALA A 194 -12.73 -8.89 13.10
CA ALA A 194 -13.28 -10.13 12.54
C ALA A 194 -12.31 -11.32 12.75
N PRO A 195 -12.81 -12.55 12.98
CA PRO A 195 -11.96 -13.71 13.26
C PRO A 195 -10.84 -13.98 12.22
N PRO A 196 -11.08 -13.83 10.90
CA PRO A 196 -10.00 -13.97 9.91
C PRO A 196 -8.86 -12.96 10.10
N VAL A 197 -9.19 -11.71 10.47
CA VAL A 197 -8.19 -10.66 10.72
C VAL A 197 -7.36 -11.01 11.95
N VAL A 198 -7.99 -11.45 13.04
CA VAL A 198 -7.31 -11.89 14.27
C VAL A 198 -6.35 -13.05 13.97
N HIS A 199 -6.82 -14.07 13.25
CA HIS A 199 -6.00 -15.23 12.87
C HIS A 199 -4.78 -14.83 12.02
N LEU A 200 -4.95 -13.85 11.13
CA LEU A 200 -3.85 -13.35 10.30
C LEU A 200 -2.85 -12.51 11.11
N LEU A 201 -3.30 -11.76 12.11
CA LEU A 201 -2.47 -10.88 12.94
C LEU A 201 -1.73 -11.62 14.06
N GLU A 202 -2.29 -12.71 14.58
CA GLU A 202 -1.77 -13.46 15.72
C GLU A 202 -0.28 -13.84 15.58
N PRO A 203 0.20 -14.37 14.44
CA PRO A 203 1.63 -14.70 14.27
C PRO A 203 2.57 -13.48 14.28
N VAL A 204 2.06 -12.26 14.15
CA VAL A 204 2.85 -11.03 14.04
C VAL A 204 2.80 -10.20 15.32
N ILE A 205 1.61 -9.98 15.87
CA ILE A 205 1.39 -9.09 17.03
C ILE A 205 0.77 -9.80 18.24
N GLY A 206 0.55 -11.12 18.16
CA GLY A 206 -0.12 -11.89 19.21
C GLY A 206 -1.61 -11.58 19.30
N ARG A 207 -2.22 -11.91 20.45
CA ARG A 207 -3.67 -11.70 20.73
C ARG A 207 -3.95 -10.75 21.89
N SER A 208 -2.93 -10.39 22.68
CA SER A 208 -3.08 -9.57 23.88
C SER A 208 -3.63 -8.16 23.62
N TRP A 209 -3.56 -7.70 22.37
CA TRP A 209 -4.05 -6.38 21.95
C TRP A 209 -5.58 -6.31 21.83
N GLU A 210 -6.28 -7.43 21.69
CA GLU A 210 -7.74 -7.47 21.44
C GLU A 210 -8.56 -6.80 22.56
N ALA A 211 -8.06 -6.80 23.79
CA ALA A 211 -8.71 -6.19 24.95
C ALA A 211 -8.32 -4.71 25.17
N ALA A 212 -7.46 -4.14 24.32
CA ALA A 212 -7.00 -2.77 24.48
C ALA A 212 -8.07 -1.74 24.10
N SER A 213 -8.34 -0.81 25.00
CA SER A 213 -9.30 0.30 24.80
C SER A 213 -8.65 1.67 24.55
N SER A 214 -7.31 1.72 24.47
CA SER A 214 -6.56 2.94 24.21
C SER A 214 -5.26 2.64 23.46
N ILE A 215 -4.67 3.65 22.82
CA ILE A 215 -3.37 3.52 22.13
C ILE A 215 -2.26 3.08 23.09
N ALA A 216 -2.25 3.59 24.33
CA ALA A 216 -1.26 3.22 25.33
C ALA A 216 -1.37 1.75 25.76
N ALA A 217 -2.60 1.28 26.02
CA ALA A 217 -2.85 -0.13 26.34
C ALA A 217 -2.51 -1.04 25.16
N PHE A 218 -2.89 -0.63 23.94
CA PHE A 218 -2.59 -1.37 22.71
C PHE A 218 -1.09 -1.49 22.48
N SER A 219 -0.34 -0.39 22.56
CA SER A 219 1.13 -0.37 22.42
C SER A 219 1.81 -1.26 23.47
N SER A 220 1.32 -1.27 24.70
CA SER A 220 1.87 -2.12 25.77
C SER A 220 1.67 -3.62 25.51
N ALA A 221 0.58 -3.98 24.82
CA ALA A 221 0.27 -5.36 24.45
C ALA A 221 1.06 -5.87 23.22
N LEU A 222 1.74 -4.98 22.47
CA LEU A 222 2.53 -5.38 21.31
C LEU A 222 3.87 -6.04 21.70
N PRO A 223 4.41 -6.91 20.82
CA PRO A 223 5.80 -7.34 20.90
C PRO A 223 6.76 -6.14 20.99
N PRO A 224 7.83 -6.20 21.83
CA PRO A 224 8.72 -5.05 22.06
C PRO A 224 9.27 -4.41 20.78
N SER A 225 9.60 -5.21 19.77
CA SER A 225 10.13 -4.76 18.48
C SER A 225 9.13 -3.94 17.64
N LEU A 226 7.83 -4.03 17.93
CA LEU A 226 6.76 -3.36 17.18
C LEU A 226 6.18 -2.15 17.91
N ARG A 227 6.54 -1.95 19.19
CA ARG A 227 6.09 -0.79 19.99
C ARG A 227 6.55 0.55 19.40
N THR A 228 7.70 0.56 18.74
CA THR A 228 8.27 1.76 18.12
C THR A 228 7.39 2.33 17.01
N VAL A 229 6.51 1.53 16.41
CA VAL A 229 5.54 1.99 15.40
C VAL A 229 4.61 3.07 15.97
N LEU A 230 4.25 2.96 17.26
CA LEU A 230 3.35 3.89 17.94
C LEU A 230 4.07 4.88 18.86
N LEU A 231 5.39 5.02 18.72
CA LEU A 231 6.17 5.93 19.56
C LEU A 231 5.67 7.36 19.40
N GLY A 232 5.27 8.00 20.50
CA GLY A 232 4.78 9.38 20.48
C GLY A 232 3.35 9.55 19.95
N ILE A 233 2.57 8.47 19.85
CA ILE A 233 1.14 8.53 19.54
C ILE A 233 0.36 8.38 20.85
N ALA A 234 -0.41 9.40 21.22
CA ALA A 234 -1.21 9.41 22.44
C ALA A 234 -2.68 9.08 22.18
N SER A 235 -3.21 9.45 21.01
CA SER A 235 -4.62 9.29 20.68
C SER A 235 -4.86 8.64 19.31
N PRO A 236 -6.06 8.07 19.08
CA PRO A 236 -6.40 7.47 17.78
C PRO A 236 -6.33 8.47 16.62
N GLN A 237 -6.61 9.76 16.89
CA GLN A 237 -6.56 10.83 15.90
C GLN A 237 -5.13 11.10 15.41
N GLU A 238 -4.10 10.67 16.14
CA GLU A 238 -2.69 10.84 15.75
C GLU A 238 -2.14 9.64 14.97
N LEU A 239 -2.92 8.58 14.74
CA LEU A 239 -2.45 7.38 14.04
C LEU A 239 -1.92 7.66 12.62
N TRP A 240 -2.45 8.68 11.95
CA TRP A 240 -1.95 9.10 10.64
C TRP A 240 -0.46 9.52 10.69
N ARG A 241 0.03 10.01 11.83
CA ARG A 241 1.45 10.37 12.01
C ARG A 241 2.34 9.13 12.05
N ALA A 242 1.86 8.06 12.68
CA ALA A 242 2.56 6.78 12.65
C ALA A 242 2.56 6.17 11.24
N GLU A 243 1.47 6.31 10.48
CA GLU A 243 1.43 5.92 9.07
C GLU A 243 2.43 6.72 8.21
N ALA A 244 2.44 8.05 8.34
CA ALA A 244 3.38 8.94 7.63
C ALA A 244 4.84 8.58 7.94
N ARG A 245 5.19 8.33 9.21
CA ARG A 245 6.52 7.88 9.62
C ARG A 245 6.87 6.49 9.10
N ALA A 246 5.90 5.58 9.05
CA ALA A 246 6.11 4.25 8.44
C ALA A 246 6.42 4.38 6.94
N CYS A 247 5.72 5.25 6.21
CA CYS A 247 6.02 5.56 4.81
C CYS A 247 7.44 6.15 4.64
N ALA A 248 7.84 7.09 5.49
CA ALA A 248 9.19 7.66 5.46
C ALA A 248 10.27 6.61 5.76
N ALA A 249 10.02 5.70 6.71
CA ALA A 249 10.93 4.59 7.01
C ALA A 249 11.10 3.64 5.81
N VAL A 250 10.01 3.29 5.12
CA VAL A 250 10.03 2.49 3.89
C VAL A 250 10.88 3.15 2.80
N GLU A 251 10.73 4.47 2.59
CA GLU A 251 11.51 5.20 1.59
C GLU A 251 13.01 5.23 1.96
N LYS A 252 13.34 5.52 3.21
CA LYS A 252 14.72 5.53 3.72
C LYS A 252 15.40 4.18 3.55
N ASP A 253 14.70 3.10 3.90
CA ASP A 253 15.21 1.75 3.73
C ASP A 253 15.29 1.37 2.24
N GLY A 254 14.32 1.76 1.43
CA GLY A 254 14.33 1.57 -0.02
C GLY A 254 15.56 2.19 -0.69
N PHE A 255 15.92 3.43 -0.31
CA PHE A 255 17.18 4.04 -0.76
C PHE A 255 18.43 3.35 -0.25
N ARG A 256 18.40 2.75 0.94
CA ARG A 256 19.51 1.95 1.44
C ARG A 256 19.71 0.70 0.58
N LEU A 257 18.62 -0.01 0.27
CA LEU A 257 18.63 -1.19 -0.60
C LEU A 257 19.10 -0.86 -2.02
N LEU A 258 18.65 0.25 -2.60
CA LEU A 258 19.06 0.71 -3.94
C LEU A 258 20.57 0.98 -4.06
N ARG A 259 21.17 1.47 -2.97
CA ARG A 259 22.62 1.76 -2.86
C ARG A 259 23.47 0.52 -2.56
N GLY A 260 22.85 -0.65 -2.36
CA GLY A 260 23.57 -1.90 -2.17
C GLY A 260 24.55 -2.19 -3.32
N SER A 261 25.74 -2.66 -2.95
CA SER A 261 26.85 -2.92 -3.88
C SER A 261 26.57 -4.11 -4.80
N LEU A 262 25.88 -5.14 -4.30
CA LEU A 262 25.56 -6.35 -5.06
C LEU A 262 24.21 -6.24 -5.77
N PRO A 263 24.15 -6.47 -7.10
CA PRO A 263 22.89 -6.63 -7.81
C PRO A 263 22.09 -7.80 -7.24
N GLY A 264 20.78 -7.61 -7.02
CA GLY A 264 19.93 -8.65 -6.46
C GLY A 264 18.48 -8.24 -6.28
N PRO A 265 17.64 -9.17 -5.78
CA PRO A 265 16.22 -8.91 -5.50
C PRO A 265 16.01 -7.74 -4.53
N ASP A 266 16.94 -7.53 -3.60
CA ASP A 266 16.90 -6.41 -2.65
C ASP A 266 16.95 -5.04 -3.34
N VAL A 267 17.76 -4.89 -4.40
CA VAL A 267 17.80 -3.64 -5.17
C VAL A 267 16.46 -3.38 -5.85
N VAL A 268 15.79 -4.43 -6.33
CA VAL A 268 14.47 -4.32 -6.97
C VAL A 268 13.39 -4.03 -5.94
N LEU A 269 13.43 -4.66 -4.77
CA LEU A 269 12.59 -4.31 -3.62
C LEU A 269 12.75 -2.84 -3.26
N GLY A 270 13.99 -2.34 -3.20
CA GLY A 270 14.29 -0.94 -2.93
C GLY A 270 13.66 0.02 -3.95
N ALA A 271 13.72 -0.31 -5.25
CA ALA A 271 13.03 0.46 -6.28
C ALA A 271 11.51 0.42 -6.10
N ILE A 272 10.92 -0.76 -5.88
CA ILE A 272 9.48 -0.92 -5.65
C ILE A 272 9.02 -0.07 -4.45
N ALA A 273 9.79 -0.09 -3.36
CA ALA A 273 9.51 0.71 -2.17
C ALA A 273 9.52 2.21 -2.49
N VAL A 274 10.60 2.71 -3.10
CA VAL A 274 10.73 4.14 -3.43
C VAL A 274 9.66 4.61 -4.42
N LEU A 275 9.35 3.82 -5.46
CA LEU A 275 8.32 4.17 -6.45
C LEU A 275 6.92 4.18 -5.83
N SER A 276 6.63 3.23 -4.94
CA SER A 276 5.35 3.19 -4.20
C SER A 276 5.20 4.39 -3.27
N ILE A 277 6.25 4.75 -2.51
CA ILE A 277 6.21 5.91 -1.61
C ILE A 277 6.16 7.22 -2.40
N ASP A 278 6.85 7.33 -3.54
CA ASP A 278 6.74 8.50 -4.43
C ASP A 278 5.30 8.70 -4.88
N ALA A 279 4.62 7.64 -5.33
CA ALA A 279 3.22 7.72 -5.74
C ALA A 279 2.27 8.05 -4.57
N TRP A 280 2.52 7.50 -3.38
CA TRP A 280 1.78 7.86 -2.16
C TRP A 280 1.93 9.36 -1.85
N ARG A 281 3.16 9.88 -1.96
CA ARG A 281 3.48 11.28 -1.69
C ARG A 281 2.86 12.22 -2.72
N VAL A 282 2.94 11.87 -4.00
CA VAL A 282 2.29 12.63 -5.09
C VAL A 282 0.78 12.64 -4.90
N ARG A 283 0.17 11.51 -4.52
CA ARG A 283 -1.26 11.47 -4.18
C ARG A 283 -1.62 12.41 -3.03
N ALA A 284 -0.87 12.36 -1.92
CA ALA A 284 -1.10 13.26 -0.79
C ALA A 284 -0.98 14.75 -1.20
N ALA A 285 -0.02 15.07 -2.07
CA ALA A 285 0.13 16.42 -2.62
C ALA A 285 -1.06 16.86 -3.49
N LEU A 286 -1.56 15.97 -4.36
CA LEU A 286 -2.74 16.25 -5.18
C LEU A 286 -4.00 16.45 -4.33
N ALA A 287 -4.17 15.64 -3.28
CA ALA A 287 -5.28 15.78 -2.35
C ALA A 287 -5.22 17.12 -1.59
N ALA A 288 -4.03 17.51 -1.12
CA ALA A 288 -3.84 18.81 -0.45
C ALA A 288 -4.13 20.00 -1.39
N ALA A 289 -3.65 19.94 -2.64
CA ALA A 289 -3.92 20.97 -3.64
C ALA A 289 -5.41 21.03 -4.04
N ALA A 290 -6.07 19.88 -4.14
CA ALA A 290 -7.51 19.83 -4.40
C ALA A 290 -8.35 20.41 -3.23
N ALA A 291 -7.87 20.25 -1.99
CA ALA A 291 -8.47 20.86 -0.81
C ALA A 291 -8.14 22.35 -0.64
N GLY A 292 -7.21 22.91 -1.42
CA GLY A 292 -6.77 24.30 -1.29
C GLY A 292 -6.03 24.60 0.03
N ALA A 293 -5.46 23.59 0.68
CA ALA A 293 -4.89 23.72 2.02
C ALA A 293 -3.58 24.53 2.07
N GLY A 294 -2.92 24.75 0.92
CA GLY A 294 -1.65 25.49 0.80
C GLY A 294 -0.44 24.80 1.46
N SER A 295 -0.65 23.69 2.17
CA SER A 295 0.33 22.88 2.88
C SER A 295 -0.21 21.46 3.11
N SER A 296 0.62 20.55 3.61
CA SER A 296 0.18 19.20 3.96
C SER A 296 0.97 18.66 5.15
N GLU A 297 0.33 18.61 6.31
CA GLU A 297 0.91 18.05 7.55
C GLU A 297 1.36 16.59 7.38
N VAL A 298 0.66 15.83 6.53
CA VAL A 298 1.04 14.46 6.17
C VAL A 298 2.38 14.42 5.43
N LEU A 299 2.62 15.38 4.52
CA LEU A 299 3.90 15.48 3.81
C LEU A 299 5.04 15.96 4.72
N ASP A 300 4.73 16.83 5.69
CA ASP A 300 5.71 17.34 6.65
C ASP A 300 6.13 16.27 7.66
N GLU A 301 5.18 15.47 8.16
CA GLU A 301 5.47 14.33 9.05
C GLU A 301 6.21 13.19 8.31
N ALA A 302 6.04 13.08 7.00
CA ALA A 302 6.73 12.10 6.16
C ALA A 302 8.04 12.63 5.51
N ALA A 303 8.50 13.83 5.85
CA ALA A 303 9.72 14.44 5.29
C ALA A 303 11.00 13.89 5.95
#